data_AF-A0A3A5JW25-F1
#
_entry.id   AF-A0A3A5JW25-F1
#
_cell.length_a   1.000
_cell.length_b   1.000
_cell.length_c   1.000
_cell.angle_alpha   90.00
_cell.angle_beta   90.00
_cell.angle_gamma   90.00
#
_symmetry.space_group_name_H-M   'P 1'
#
loop_
_entity.id
_entity.type
_entity.pdbx_description
1 polymer ?
#
loop_
_entity_poly.entity_id
_entity_poly.type
_entity_poly.pdbx_seq_one_letter_code
_entity_poly.pdbx_strand_id
1 'polypeptide(L)'
;MDIVLEKNPNEKGSVVKIIRTIYGKNVEILGGKLCEFLKINLPKYSSEILMSYEQTNFESNLISTMRIEKLIHLLEKSQQGEDISIINHKKNNTRHYKYFGE
;
A
#
# COMPACT_ATOMS: atom_id res chain seq x y z
N MET A 1 -15.24 30.88 -16.88
CA MET A 1 -14.52 30.81 -15.59
C MET A 1 -13.70 29.54 -15.66
N ASP A 2 -12.45 29.69 -16.08
CA ASP A 2 -11.50 28.60 -16.23
C ASP A 2 -11.26 27.91 -14.88
N ILE A 3 -11.66 26.65 -14.80
CA ILE A 3 -11.43 25.82 -13.62
C ILE A 3 -9.97 25.39 -13.71
N VAL A 4 -9.12 26.17 -13.03
CA VAL A 4 -7.75 25.77 -12.70
C VAL A 4 -7.85 24.41 -12.02
N LEU A 5 -7.31 23.38 -12.64
CA LEU A 5 -7.09 22.06 -12.03
C LEU A 5 -6.11 22.26 -10.87
N GLU A 6 -6.65 22.71 -9.74
CA GLU A 6 -5.96 22.82 -8.48
C GLU A 6 -5.45 21.42 -8.12
N LYS A 7 -4.13 21.29 -8.25
CA LYS A 7 -3.27 20.29 -7.65
C LYS A 7 -3.94 19.76 -6.38
N ASN A 8 -4.38 18.49 -6.40
CA ASN A 8 -5.10 17.87 -5.29
C ASN A 8 -4.31 18.13 -3.99
N PRO A 9 -4.81 18.98 -3.06
CA PRO A 9 -3.97 19.62 -2.04
C PRO A 9 -3.42 18.62 -1.02
N ASN A 10 -3.94 17.39 -1.01
CA ASN A 10 -3.51 16.32 -0.13
C ASN A 10 -3.24 14.99 -0.87
N GLU A 11 -2.37 15.05 -1.88
CA GLU A 11 -1.87 13.87 -2.60
C GLU A 11 -1.31 12.79 -1.66
N LYS A 12 -0.49 13.19 -0.67
CA LYS A 12 0.04 12.30 0.39
C LYS A 12 -1.07 11.57 1.16
N GLY A 13 -2.07 12.31 1.61
CA GLY A 13 -3.20 11.74 2.36
C GLY A 13 -4.01 10.75 1.51
N SER A 14 -4.13 11.01 0.20
CA SER A 14 -4.76 10.08 -0.74
C SER A 14 -3.94 8.79 -0.88
N VAL A 15 -2.62 8.89 -1.05
CA VAL A 15 -1.72 7.73 -1.07
C VAL A 15 -1.87 6.90 0.22
N VAL A 16 -1.80 7.53 1.39
CA VAL A 16 -1.94 6.84 2.67
C VAL A 16 -3.31 6.15 2.79
N LYS A 17 -4.41 6.81 2.43
CA LYS A 17 -5.75 6.21 2.46
C LYS A 17 -5.87 5.00 1.54
N ILE A 18 -5.27 5.05 0.35
CA ILE A 18 -5.29 3.92 -0.59
C ILE A 18 -4.48 2.75 -0.01
N ILE A 19 -3.26 2.98 0.47
CA ILE A 19 -2.43 1.93 1.09
C ILE A 19 -3.15 1.30 2.29
N ARG A 20 -3.74 2.14 3.17
CA ARG A 20 -4.55 1.67 4.30
C ARG A 20 -5.74 0.85 3.85
N THR A 21 -6.39 1.22 2.75
CA THR A 21 -7.51 0.44 2.21
C THR A 21 -7.03 -0.91 1.71
N ILE A 22 -5.92 -0.95 0.98
CA ILE A 22 -5.32 -2.20 0.47
C ILE A 22 -5.05 -3.17 1.62
N TYR A 23 -4.33 -2.73 2.66
CA TYR A 23 -3.94 -3.62 3.76
C TYR A 23 -4.99 -3.78 4.86
N GLY A 24 -5.82 -2.77 5.10
CA GLY A 24 -6.89 -2.82 6.09
C GLY A 24 -8.08 -3.65 5.64
N LYS A 25 -8.38 -3.68 4.34
CA LYS A 25 -9.46 -4.50 3.76
C LYS A 25 -8.96 -5.79 3.10
N ASN A 26 -7.66 -6.06 3.11
CA ASN A 26 -7.05 -7.18 2.38
C ASN A 26 -7.50 -7.22 0.91
N VAL A 27 -7.42 -6.07 0.24
CA VAL A 27 -7.78 -5.95 -1.19
C VAL A 27 -6.92 -6.91 -1.99
N GLU A 28 -7.56 -7.80 -2.75
CA GLU A 28 -6.87 -8.82 -3.55
C GLU A 28 -6.49 -8.31 -4.94
N ILE A 29 -7.27 -7.36 -5.48
CA ILE A 29 -7.08 -6.81 -6.82
C ILE A 29 -7.10 -5.28 -6.73
N LEU A 30 -6.05 -4.65 -7.24
CA LEU A 30 -5.98 -3.20 -7.38
C LEU A 30 -6.21 -2.84 -8.84
N GLY A 31 -7.23 -2.01 -9.10
CA GLY A 31 -7.62 -1.63 -10.45
C GLY A 31 -6.56 -0.78 -11.17
N GLY A 32 -6.42 -0.94 -12.49
CA GLY A 32 -5.38 -0.28 -13.29
C GLY A 32 -5.22 1.24 -13.06
N LYS A 33 -6.33 1.99 -12.92
CA LYS A 33 -6.28 3.43 -12.61
C LYS A 33 -5.65 3.75 -11.26
N LEU A 34 -5.91 2.91 -10.25
CA LEU A 34 -5.29 3.07 -8.93
C LEU A 34 -3.82 2.67 -8.97
N CYS A 35 -3.46 1.66 -9.76
CA CYS A 35 -2.07 1.30 -10.00
C CYS A 35 -1.30 2.48 -10.61
N GLU A 36 -1.83 3.11 -11.66
CA GLU A 36 -1.21 4.29 -12.29
C GLU A 36 -1.09 5.45 -11.29
N PHE A 37 -2.14 5.73 -10.51
CA PHE A 37 -2.08 6.75 -9.47
C PHE A 37 -0.97 6.46 -8.46
N LEU A 38 -0.84 5.23 -7.97
CA LEU A 38 0.19 4.88 -7.00
C LEU A 38 1.59 4.87 -7.61
N LYS A 39 1.77 4.40 -8.86
CA LYS A 39 3.05 4.45 -9.57
C LYS A 39 3.62 5.87 -9.65
N ILE A 40 2.75 6.85 -9.91
CA ILE A 40 3.16 8.25 -10.05
C ILE A 40 3.43 8.90 -8.69
N ASN A 41 2.62 8.58 -7.67
CA ASN A 41 2.60 9.35 -6.42
C ASN A 41 3.36 8.70 -5.26
N LEU A 42 3.42 7.37 -5.21
CA LEU A 42 4.07 6.63 -4.13
C LEU A 42 5.59 6.92 -4.05
N PRO A 43 6.36 6.95 -5.16
CA PRO A 43 7.81 7.19 -5.12
C PRO A 43 8.20 8.60 -4.64
N LYS A 44 7.25 9.54 -4.59
CA LYS A 44 7.48 10.91 -4.14
C LYS A 44 7.66 11.03 -2.62
N TYR A 45 7.31 9.99 -1.87
CA TYR A 45 7.31 10.00 -0.41
C TYR A 45 8.17 8.87 0.14
N SER A 46 8.99 9.16 1.15
CA SER A 46 9.69 8.11 1.88
C SER A 46 8.72 7.29 2.73
N SER A 47 9.07 6.04 2.99
CA SER A 47 8.27 5.17 3.86
C SER A 47 8.03 5.78 5.24
N GLU A 48 9.05 6.44 5.81
CA GLU A 48 8.96 7.12 7.10
C GLU A 48 7.92 8.25 7.11
N ILE A 49 7.83 9.03 6.02
CA ILE A 49 6.85 10.11 5.88
C ILE A 49 5.42 9.53 5.82
N LEU A 50 5.23 8.44 5.07
CA LEU A 50 3.92 7.79 4.94
C LEU A 50 3.47 7.14 6.24
N MET A 51 4.38 6.47 6.96
CA MET A 51 4.12 5.88 8.27
C MET A 51 3.81 6.95 9.32
N SER A 52 4.61 8.02 9.38
CA SER A 52 4.38 9.13 10.31
C SER A 52 3.03 9.80 10.04
N TYR A 53 2.69 10.00 8.76
CA TYR A 53 1.38 10.55 8.40
C TYR A 53 0.23 9.62 8.81
N GLU A 54 0.38 8.31 8.63
CA GLU A 54 -0.61 7.35 9.09
C GLU A 54 -0.82 7.46 10.61
N GLN A 55 0.27 7.40 11.37
CA GLN A 55 0.20 7.40 12.83
C GLN A 55 -0.45 8.70 13.35
N THR A 56 -0.07 9.85 12.81
CA THR A 56 -0.61 11.16 13.24
C THR A 56 -2.09 11.35 12.89
N ASN A 57 -2.57 10.82 11.76
CA ASN A 57 -3.92 11.13 11.25
C ASN A 57 -4.94 10.01 11.48
N PHE A 58 -4.48 8.79 11.74
CA PHE A 58 -5.34 7.60 11.81
C PHE A 58 -5.02 6.69 12.99
N GLU A 59 -3.99 6.98 13.78
CA GLU A 59 -3.60 6.21 14.98
C GLU A 59 -3.47 4.70 14.67
N SER A 60 -2.93 4.39 13.49
CA SER A 60 -2.88 3.05 12.94
C SER A 60 -1.50 2.73 12.39
N ASN A 61 -1.17 1.43 12.32
CA ASN A 61 0.11 0.92 11.84
C ASN A 61 -0.09 -0.07 10.69
N LEU A 62 -0.99 0.23 9.76
CA LEU A 62 -1.22 -0.62 8.58
C LEU A 62 -0.15 -0.42 7.51
N ILE A 63 0.50 0.74 7.50
CA ILE A 63 1.62 1.06 6.62
C ILE A 63 2.92 0.67 7.32
N SER A 64 3.80 0.00 6.59
CA SER A 64 5.16 -0.30 7.02
C SER A 64 6.08 -0.27 5.81
N THR A 65 7.39 -0.06 6.03
CA THR A 65 8.40 -0.09 4.96
C THR A 65 8.28 -1.36 4.10
N MET A 66 8.18 -2.54 4.72
CA MET A 66 8.03 -3.81 4.00
C MET A 66 6.78 -3.85 3.10
N ARG A 67 5.66 -3.30 3.57
CA ARG A 67 4.41 -3.23 2.79
C ARG A 67 4.55 -2.25 1.63
N ILE A 68 5.17 -1.09 1.86
CA ILE A 68 5.43 -0.09 0.82
C ILE A 68 6.34 -0.67 -0.26
N GLU A 69 7.47 -1.25 0.10
CA GLU A 69 8.42 -1.85 -0.84
C GLU A 69 7.77 -2.97 -1.66
N LYS A 70 7.00 -3.85 -1.00
CA LYS A 70 6.25 -4.89 -1.69
C LYS A 70 5.25 -4.30 -2.69
N LEU A 71 4.55 -3.23 -2.32
CA LEU A 71 3.58 -2.57 -3.19
C LEU A 71 4.28 -1.91 -4.38
N ILE A 72 5.40 -1.22 -4.17
CA ILE A 72 6.22 -0.63 -5.24
C ILE A 72 6.65 -1.71 -6.24
N HIS A 73 7.20 -2.82 -5.75
CA HIS A 73 7.63 -3.93 -6.62
C HIS A 73 6.49 -4.53 -7.44
N LEU A 74 5.28 -4.65 -6.86
CA LEU A 74 4.10 -5.11 -7.58
C LEU A 74 3.65 -4.11 -8.65
N LEU A 75 3.70 -2.82 -8.34
CA LEU A 75 3.39 -1.76 -9.28
C LEU A 75 4.40 -1.76 -10.44
N GLU A 76 5.70 -1.79 -10.18
CA GLU A 76 6.74 -1.78 -11.21
C GLU A 76 6.61 -2.93 -12.21
N LYS A 77 6.10 -4.09 -11.77
CA LYS A 77 5.88 -5.26 -12.62
C LYS A 77 4.63 -5.19 -13.48
N SER A 78 3.69 -4.30 -13.17
CA SER A 78 2.42 -4.25 -13.89
C SER A 78 2.49 -3.40 -15.14
N GLN A 79 1.69 -3.75 -16.15
CA GLN A 79 1.55 -2.92 -17.34
C GLN A 79 0.65 -1.71 -17.08
N GLN A 80 0.68 -0.73 -17.98
CA GLN A 80 -0.18 0.44 -17.88
C GLN A 80 -1.65 0.02 -18.03
N GLY A 81 -2.51 0.48 -17.12
CA GLY A 81 -3.93 0.15 -17.13
C GLY A 81 -4.27 -1.28 -16.66
N GLU A 82 -3.27 -2.08 -16.29
CA GLU A 82 -3.46 -3.46 -15.84
C GLU A 82 -3.80 -3.54 -14.34
N ASP A 83 -4.75 -4.41 -14.02
CA ASP A 83 -5.11 -4.73 -12.64
C ASP A 83 -4.02 -5.62 -12.01
N ILE A 84 -3.61 -5.31 -10.78
CA ILE A 84 -2.60 -6.12 -10.07
C ILE A 84 -3.21 -6.94 -8.95
N SER A 85 -2.75 -8.18 -8.81
CA SER A 85 -3.09 -9.01 -7.67
C SER A 85 -2.16 -8.72 -6.48
N ILE A 86 -2.73 -8.22 -5.38
CA ILE A 86 -2.01 -8.01 -4.13
C ILE A 86 -2.13 -9.30 -3.31
N ILE A 87 -1.30 -10.31 -3.63
CA ILE A 87 -1.32 -11.57 -2.89
C ILE A 87 -0.73 -11.33 -1.50
N ASN A 88 -1.59 -11.11 -0.51
CA ASN A 88 -1.21 -11.00 0.89
C ASN A 88 -1.05 -12.41 1.44
N HIS A 89 0.06 -13.09 1.11
CA HIS A 89 0.40 -14.35 1.75
C HIS A 89 0.49 -14.11 3.27
N LYS A 90 -0.56 -14.46 4.01
CA LYS A 90 -0.40 -14.88 5.39
C LYS A 90 0.54 -16.06 5.34
N LYS A 91 1.81 -15.84 5.65
CA LYS A 91 2.76 -16.90 5.89
C LYS A 91 2.28 -17.60 7.18
N ASN A 92 1.39 -18.58 7.05
CA ASN A 92 1.13 -19.55 8.12
C ASN A 92 2.40 -20.38 8.29
N ASN A 93 3.41 -19.81 8.93
CA ASN A 93 4.47 -20.60 9.54
C ASN A 93 3.94 -21.12 10.88
N THR A 94 3.01 -22.07 10.83
CA THR A 94 2.71 -22.90 11.99
C THR A 94 3.93 -23.77 12.23
N ARG A 95 4.88 -23.29 13.02
CA ARG A 95 5.91 -24.14 13.62
C ARG A 95 5.18 -25.07 14.59
N HIS A 96 4.79 -26.25 14.12
CA HIS A 96 4.49 -27.37 15.02
C HIS A 96 5.78 -27.72 15.74
N TYR A 97 5.94 -27.23 16.97
CA TYR A 97 6.90 -27.80 17.90
C TYR A 97 6.38 -29.21 18.25
N LYS A 98 6.97 -30.23 17.63
CA LYS A 98 6.84 -31.61 18.10
C LYS A 98 7.47 -31.66 19.49
N TYR A 99 6.64 -31.81 20.52
CA TYR A 99 7.09 -32.28 21.82
C TYR A 99 7.67 -33.69 21.61
N PHE A 100 8.99 -33.82 21.76
CA PHE A 100 9.62 -35.10 22.03
C PHE A 100 9.64 -35.23 23.55
N GLY A 101 8.70 -36.04 24.07
CA GLY A 101 8.79 -36.57 25.42
C GLY A 101 9.33 -37.98 25.34
N GLU A 102 10.49 -38.19 25.94
CA GLU A 102 10.96 -39.46 26.50
C GLU A 102 11.59 -39.15 27.86
#